data_AF-A0A0C6E0M6-F1
#
_entry.id   AF-A0A0C6E0M6-F1
#
_cell.length_a   1.000
_cell.length_b   1.000
_cell.length_c   1.000
_cell.angle_alpha   90.00
_cell.angle_beta   90.00
_cell.angle_gamma   90.00
#
_symmetry.space_group_name_H-M   'P 1'
#
loop_
_entity.id
_entity.type
_entity.pdbx_description
1 polymer ?
#
loop_
_entity_poly.entity_id
_entity_poly.type
_entity_poly.pdbx_seq_one_letter_code
_entity_poly.pdbx_strand_id
1 'polypeptide(L)'
;MESIWKEKVDGVITQSGSSRLSLLPCLEAVQEECGYIPHEAVNYLRECLSIPSIDIYGMITFYSLLSTNQKGKYVIRLCNSLPCYLNGTENILDTLVDNLGIEPGQTTLDQRFTLELVPCLGLCDQSPAMVINGVVYGKLTAQLVTEVLDELRTY
;
A
#
# COMPACT_ATOMS: atom_id res chain seq x y z
N MET A 1 6.82 -3.34 19.47
CA MET A 1 6.34 -3.48 18.08
C MET A 1 5.54 -4.76 17.90
N GLU A 2 6.06 -5.93 18.27
CA GLU A 2 5.31 -7.20 18.14
C GLU A 2 3.95 -7.23 18.83
N SER A 3 3.80 -6.55 19.98
CA SER A 3 2.58 -6.63 20.78
C SER A 3 1.38 -5.91 20.16
N ILE A 4 1.60 -4.86 19.36
CA ILE A 4 0.52 -3.96 18.91
C ILE A 4 -0.30 -4.61 17.80
N TRP A 5 0.35 -5.17 16.79
CA TRP A 5 -0.37 -5.83 15.71
C TRP A 5 -0.96 -7.18 16.14
N LYS A 6 -0.38 -7.86 17.13
CA LYS A 6 -0.95 -9.10 17.71
C LYS A 6 -2.31 -8.83 18.35
N GLU A 7 -2.44 -7.76 19.14
CA GLU A 7 -3.72 -7.36 19.74
C GLU A 7 -4.79 -7.05 18.69
N LYS A 8 -4.41 -6.35 17.59
CA LYS A 8 -5.34 -6.10 16.47
C LYS A 8 -5.78 -7.39 15.79
N VAL A 9 -4.84 -8.30 15.50
CA VAL A 9 -5.15 -9.60 14.90
C VAL A 9 -6.09 -10.40 15.78
N ASP A 10 -5.85 -10.45 17.09
CA ASP A 10 -6.72 -11.16 18.04
C ASP A 10 -8.13 -10.56 18.07
N GLY A 11 -8.24 -9.23 17.97
CA GLY A 11 -9.51 -8.52 17.81
C GLY A 11 -10.26 -8.92 16.55
N VAL A 12 -9.57 -9.01 15.40
CA VAL A 12 -10.15 -9.46 14.12
C VAL A 12 -10.62 -10.91 14.21
N ILE A 13 -9.81 -11.79 14.80
CA ILE A 13 -10.15 -13.21 14.99
C ILE A 13 -11.37 -13.36 15.91
N THR A 14 -11.47 -12.55 16.95
CA THR A 14 -12.63 -12.57 17.87
C THR A 14 -13.93 -12.18 17.17
N GLN A 15 -13.88 -11.22 16.23
CA GLN A 15 -15.06 -10.75 15.49
C GLN A 15 -15.44 -11.69 14.34
N SER A 16 -14.46 -12.20 13.60
CA SER A 16 -14.68 -12.92 12.34
C SER A 16 -14.52 -14.45 12.46
N GLY A 17 -14.08 -14.94 13.62
CA GLY A 17 -13.75 -16.34 13.88
C GLY A 17 -12.38 -16.74 13.37
N SER A 18 -11.90 -17.93 13.76
CA SER A 18 -10.60 -18.49 13.37
C SER A 18 -10.68 -19.35 12.10
N SER A 19 -11.21 -18.77 11.02
CA SER A 19 -11.36 -19.47 9.74
C SER A 19 -10.41 -18.90 8.66
N ARG A 20 -10.25 -19.63 7.55
CA ARG A 20 -9.47 -19.15 6.39
C ARG A 20 -9.98 -17.80 5.83
N LEU A 21 -11.25 -17.47 6.06
CA LEU A 21 -11.84 -16.20 5.63
C LEU A 21 -11.26 -15.01 6.41
N SER A 22 -10.82 -15.23 7.64
CA SER A 22 -10.26 -14.18 8.51
C SER A 22 -8.80 -13.86 8.19
N LEU A 23 -8.15 -14.65 7.34
CA LEU A 23 -6.73 -14.49 7.02
C LEU A 23 -6.43 -13.15 6.35
N LEU A 24 -7.23 -12.75 5.35
CA LEU A 24 -7.02 -11.49 4.64
C LEU A 24 -7.19 -10.27 5.57
N PRO A 25 -8.30 -10.13 6.33
CA PRO A 25 -8.43 -9.05 7.31
C PRO A 25 -7.30 -9.00 8.35
N CYS A 26 -6.80 -10.16 8.79
CA CYS A 26 -5.68 -10.19 9.72
C CYS A 26 -4.37 -9.69 9.08
N LEU A 27 -4.09 -10.08 7.83
CA LEU A 27 -2.91 -9.59 7.08
C LEU A 27 -3.00 -8.08 6.81
N GLU A 28 -4.19 -7.58 6.49
CA GLU A 28 -4.44 -6.14 6.33
C GLU A 28 -4.18 -5.38 7.63
N ALA A 29 -4.67 -5.88 8.77
CA ALA A 29 -4.45 -5.27 10.08
C ALA A 29 -2.96 -5.23 10.46
N VAL A 30 -2.21 -6.29 10.16
CA VAL A 30 -0.75 -6.33 10.37
C VAL A 30 -0.06 -5.28 9.51
N GLN A 31 -0.42 -5.21 8.22
CA GLN A 31 0.20 -4.28 7.28
C GLN A 31 -0.13 -2.82 7.61
N GLU A 32 -1.34 -2.52 8.07
CA GLU A 32 -1.73 -1.18 8.50
C GLU A 32 -0.85 -0.66 9.65
N GLU A 33 -0.51 -1.54 10.59
CA GLU A 33 0.34 -1.20 11.75
C GLU A 33 1.83 -1.15 11.41
N CYS A 34 2.32 -2.11 10.62
CA CYS A 34 3.76 -2.27 10.39
C CYS A 34 4.23 -1.63 9.07
N GLY A 35 3.33 -1.27 8.16
CA GLY A 35 3.62 -0.85 6.78
C GLY A 35 4.00 -2.00 5.83
N TYR A 36 4.21 -3.20 6.37
CA TYR A 36 4.50 -4.45 5.66
C TYR A 36 4.14 -5.64 6.55
N ILE A 37 4.25 -6.86 6.02
CA ILE A 37 3.94 -8.10 6.73
C ILE A 37 5.25 -8.77 7.14
N PRO A 38 5.65 -8.70 8.42
CA PRO A 38 6.86 -9.35 8.89
C PRO A 38 6.71 -10.87 8.94
N HIS A 39 7.83 -11.59 8.87
CA HIS A 39 7.85 -13.06 8.92
C HIS A 39 7.24 -13.61 10.23
N GLU A 40 7.44 -12.88 11.32
CA GLU A 40 6.88 -13.18 12.64
C GLU A 40 5.35 -13.16 12.63
N ALA A 41 4.73 -12.26 11.85
CA ALA A 41 3.27 -12.20 11.70
C ALA A 41 2.72 -13.40 10.95
N VAL A 42 3.43 -13.90 9.93
CA VAL A 42 3.06 -15.13 9.22
C VAL A 42 3.07 -16.32 10.17
N ASN A 43 4.11 -16.44 11.01
CA ASN A 43 4.21 -17.52 11.99
C ASN A 43 3.12 -17.45 13.05
N TYR A 44 2.77 -16.24 13.50
CA TYR A 44 1.67 -16.03 14.45
C TYR A 44 0.32 -16.44 13.85
N LEU A 45 0.01 -15.97 12.64
CA LEU A 45 -1.24 -16.30 11.95
C LEU A 45 -1.38 -17.80 11.66
N ARG A 46 -0.26 -18.47 11.33
CA ARG A 46 -0.20 -19.92 11.17
C ARG A 46 -0.67 -20.64 12.44
N GLU A 47 -0.27 -20.16 13.61
CA GLU A 47 -0.63 -20.74 14.90
C GLU A 47 -2.08 -20.44 15.29
N CYS A 48 -2.51 -19.17 15.16
CA CYS A 48 -3.85 -18.76 15.54
C CYS A 48 -4.96 -19.32 14.64
N LEU A 49 -4.70 -19.41 13.33
CA LEU A 49 -5.69 -19.84 12.34
C LEU A 49 -5.52 -21.30 11.89
N SER A 50 -4.44 -21.97 12.33
CA SER A 50 -4.08 -23.33 11.90
C SER A 50 -3.96 -23.48 10.36
N ILE A 51 -3.47 -22.43 9.69
CA ILE A 51 -3.28 -22.38 8.23
C ILE A 51 -1.78 -22.57 7.91
N PRO A 52 -1.40 -23.44 6.96
CA PRO A 52 0.00 -23.59 6.55
C PRO A 52 0.63 -22.29 6.06
N SER A 53 1.90 -22.02 6.39
CA SER A 53 2.58 -20.79 5.95
C SER A 53 2.59 -20.63 4.43
N ILE A 54 2.63 -21.73 3.67
CA ILE A 54 2.58 -21.69 2.20
C ILE A 54 1.28 -21.07 1.67
N ASP A 55 0.15 -21.34 2.33
CA ASP A 55 -1.14 -20.74 1.98
C ASP A 55 -1.17 -19.26 2.32
N ILE A 56 -0.53 -18.87 3.43
CA ILE A 56 -0.42 -17.47 3.86
C ILE A 56 0.43 -16.68 2.86
N TYR A 57 1.61 -17.20 2.47
CA TYR A 57 2.41 -16.60 1.41
C TYR A 57 1.71 -16.59 0.06
N GLY A 58 0.95 -17.65 -0.26
CA GLY A 58 0.09 -17.68 -1.44
C GLY A 58 -0.89 -16.50 -1.45
N MET A 59 -1.53 -16.21 -0.31
CA MET A 59 -2.43 -15.06 -0.19
C MET A 59 -1.67 -13.72 -0.30
N ILE A 60 -0.53 -13.57 0.39
CA ILE A 60 0.27 -12.33 0.34
C ILE A 60 0.73 -12.03 -1.09
N THR A 61 1.19 -13.04 -1.83
CA THR A 61 1.63 -12.89 -3.22
C THR A 61 0.49 -12.68 -4.20
N PHE A 62 -0.71 -13.20 -3.90
CA PHE A 62 -1.88 -13.06 -4.75
C PHE A 62 -2.48 -11.65 -4.69
N TYR A 63 -2.56 -11.04 -3.50
CA TYR A 63 -3.11 -9.70 -3.33
C TYR A 63 -2.02 -8.64 -3.44
N SER A 64 -2.01 -7.88 -4.55
CA SER A 64 -1.01 -6.85 -4.85
C SER A 64 -0.92 -5.71 -3.82
N LEU A 65 -1.94 -5.54 -2.97
CA LEU A 65 -1.94 -4.55 -1.91
C LEU A 65 -1.09 -4.98 -0.71
N LEU A 66 -0.89 -6.28 -0.52
CA LEU A 66 -0.08 -6.85 0.56
C LEU A 66 1.39 -6.90 0.16
N SER A 67 2.29 -6.72 1.12
CA SER A 67 3.74 -6.74 0.89
C SER A 67 4.49 -7.29 2.09
N THR A 68 5.46 -8.16 1.84
CA THR A 68 6.47 -8.58 2.83
C THR A 68 7.63 -7.60 2.92
N ASN A 69 7.80 -6.75 1.91
CA ASN A 69 8.88 -5.77 1.87
C ASN A 69 8.44 -4.50 2.58
N GLN A 70 9.36 -3.91 3.34
CA GLN A 70 9.14 -2.65 4.02
C GLN A 70 8.83 -1.54 3.01
N LYS A 71 7.65 -0.95 3.13
CA LYS A 71 7.25 0.22 2.36
C LYS A 71 7.62 1.49 3.12
N GLY A 72 7.74 2.58 2.38
CA GLY A 72 7.91 3.90 2.97
C GLY A 72 6.67 4.34 3.74
N LYS A 73 6.82 5.35 4.59
CA LYS A 73 5.73 5.96 5.37
C LYS A 73 4.51 6.32 4.51
N TYR A 74 4.74 6.79 3.28
CA TYR A 74 3.73 7.20 2.31
C TYR A 74 3.82 6.34 1.05
N VAL A 75 2.79 5.53 0.79
CA VAL A 75 2.69 4.72 -0.42
C VAL A 75 1.84 5.47 -1.44
N ILE A 76 2.50 5.98 -2.49
CA ILE A 76 1.89 6.71 -3.59
C ILE A 76 1.50 5.72 -4.68
N ARG A 77 0.20 5.60 -4.95
CA ARG A 77 -0.35 4.76 -6.01
C ARG A 77 -0.85 5.63 -7.15
N LEU A 78 -0.15 5.63 -8.27
CA LEU A 78 -0.51 6.39 -9.46
C LEU A 78 -1.29 5.52 -10.45
N CYS A 79 -2.45 6.02 -10.92
CA CYS A 79 -3.29 5.31 -11.88
C CYS A 79 -2.71 5.36 -13.30
N ASN A 80 -2.44 4.19 -13.88
CA ASN A 80 -1.96 4.01 -15.27
C ASN A 80 -3.03 3.46 -16.21
N SER A 81 -4.32 3.66 -15.90
CA SER A 81 -5.41 3.27 -16.80
C SER A 81 -5.45 4.18 -18.02
N LEU A 82 -6.06 3.71 -19.11
CA LEU A 82 -6.20 4.47 -20.35
C LEU A 82 -6.80 5.89 -20.13
N PRO A 83 -7.87 6.10 -19.34
CA PRO A 83 -8.38 7.45 -19.08
C PRO A 83 -7.34 8.37 -18.45
N CYS A 84 -6.56 7.88 -17.48
CA CYS A 84 -5.52 8.65 -16.81
C CYS A 84 -4.33 8.92 -17.73
N TYR A 85 -3.93 7.91 -18.51
CA TYR A 85 -2.92 8.04 -19.54
C TYR A 85 -3.26 9.15 -20.55
N LEU A 86 -4.49 9.15 -21.09
CA LEU A 86 -4.95 10.17 -22.04
C LEU A 86 -5.01 11.60 -21.45
N ASN A 87 -5.12 11.72 -20.12
CA ASN A 87 -5.10 13.01 -19.43
C ASN A 87 -3.71 13.40 -18.93
N GLY A 88 -2.65 12.69 -19.34
CA GLY A 88 -1.27 13.07 -19.08
C GLY A 88 -0.66 12.51 -17.80
N THR A 89 -1.07 11.31 -17.36
CA THR A 89 -0.40 10.59 -16.25
C THR A 89 1.11 10.47 -16.46
N GLU A 90 1.61 10.35 -17.69
CA GLU A 90 3.06 10.27 -17.95
C GLU A 90 3.81 11.49 -17.40
N ASN A 91 3.30 12.70 -17.64
CA ASN A 91 3.91 13.92 -17.10
C ASN A 91 3.90 13.94 -15.56
N ILE A 92 2.84 13.38 -14.95
CA ILE A 92 2.73 13.25 -13.50
C ILE A 92 3.73 12.24 -12.96
N LEU A 93 3.90 11.13 -13.66
CA LEU A 93 4.88 10.10 -13.33
C LEU A 93 6.30 10.65 -13.38
N ASP A 94 6.66 11.34 -14.47
CA ASP A 94 7.98 11.98 -14.61
C ASP A 94 8.22 12.98 -13.48
N THR A 95 7.22 13.80 -13.15
CA THR A 95 7.31 14.75 -12.02
C THR A 95 7.57 14.04 -10.69
N LEU A 96 6.92 12.90 -10.44
CA LEU A 96 7.13 12.10 -9.23
C LEU A 96 8.53 11.48 -9.20
N VAL A 97 8.99 10.93 -10.32
CA VAL A 97 10.33 10.33 -10.46
C VAL A 97 11.40 11.39 -10.24
N ASP A 98 11.28 12.56 -10.85
CA ASP A 98 12.24 13.67 -10.71
C ASP A 98 12.30 14.22 -9.28
N ASN A 99 11.14 14.34 -8.61
CA ASN A 99 11.08 14.86 -7.23
C ASN A 99 11.55 13.86 -6.18
N LEU A 100 11.30 12.57 -6.37
CA LEU A 100 11.60 11.53 -5.39
C LEU A 100 12.93 10.82 -5.67
N GLY A 101 13.43 10.88 -6.90
CA GLY A 101 14.65 10.19 -7.33
C GLY A 101 14.54 8.68 -7.35
N ILE A 102 13.33 8.13 -7.57
CA ILE A 102 13.05 6.69 -7.58
C ILE A 102 12.18 6.29 -8.77
N GLU A 103 12.28 5.02 -9.18
CA GLU A 103 11.41 4.45 -10.21
C GLU A 103 10.13 3.81 -9.61
N PRO A 104 9.10 3.56 -10.42
CA PRO A 104 7.94 2.79 -9.99
C PRO A 104 8.31 1.41 -9.45
N GLY A 105 7.74 1.08 -8.29
CA GLY A 105 8.03 -0.14 -7.52
C GLY A 105 9.16 0.05 -6.50
N GLN A 106 9.80 1.21 -6.44
CA GLN A 106 10.87 1.49 -5.49
C GLN A 106 10.42 2.34 -4.31
N THR A 107 11.23 2.31 -3.26
CA THR A 107 11.08 3.11 -2.05
C THR A 107 12.30 4.02 -1.93
N THR A 108 12.10 5.27 -1.52
CA THR A 108 13.17 6.24 -1.30
C THR A 108 14.13 5.78 -0.19
N LEU A 109 15.40 6.21 -0.26
CA LEU A 109 16.45 5.82 0.70
C LEU A 109 16.14 6.21 2.15
N ASP A 110 15.37 7.28 2.33
CA ASP A 110 14.89 7.77 3.63
C ASP A 110 13.66 7.01 4.15
N GLN A 111 13.20 5.97 3.43
CA GLN A 111 12.02 5.17 3.74
C GLN A 111 10.74 6.00 3.95
N ARG A 112 10.65 7.17 3.33
CA ARG A 112 9.47 8.03 3.42
C ARG A 112 8.45 7.76 2.34
N PHE A 113 8.87 7.52 1.10
CA PHE A 113 7.96 7.40 -0.03
C PHE A 113 8.18 6.08 -0.78
N THR A 114 7.10 5.42 -1.15
CA THR A 114 7.08 4.31 -2.11
C THR A 114 6.22 4.71 -3.29
N LEU A 115 6.71 4.54 -4.51
CA LEU A 115 5.96 4.83 -5.73
C LEU A 115 5.45 3.53 -6.35
N GLU A 116 4.16 3.40 -6.57
CA GLU A 116 3.52 2.24 -7.21
C GLU A 116 2.69 2.70 -8.41
N LEU A 117 2.90 2.07 -9.58
CA LEU A 117 1.98 2.19 -10.72
C LEU A 117 0.89 1.14 -10.60
N VAL A 118 -0.37 1.58 -10.61
CA VAL A 118 -1.53 0.69 -10.48
C VAL A 118 -2.44 0.75 -11.72
N PRO A 119 -3.08 -0.36 -12.12
CA PRO A 119 -3.82 -0.40 -13.38
C PRO A 119 -5.03 0.53 -13.42
N CYS A 120 -5.88 0.55 -12.40
CA CYS A 120 -7.04 1.42 -12.32
C CYS A 120 -7.44 1.66 -10.88
N LEU A 121 -7.76 2.91 -10.54
CA LEU A 121 -8.27 3.31 -9.22
C LEU A 121 -9.79 3.51 -9.18
N GLY A 122 -10.49 3.38 -10.32
CA GLY A 122 -11.92 3.65 -10.42
C GLY A 122 -12.30 5.13 -10.33
N LEU A 123 -11.31 6.03 -10.38
CA LEU A 123 -11.46 7.49 -10.23
C LEU A 123 -11.42 8.21 -11.59
N CYS A 124 -12.08 7.64 -12.60
CA CYS A 124 -11.99 8.13 -13.98
C CYS A 124 -12.55 9.56 -14.14
N ASP A 125 -13.49 9.97 -13.29
CA ASP A 125 -14.07 11.32 -13.24
C ASP A 125 -13.08 12.38 -12.69
N GLN A 126 -12.07 11.93 -11.94
CA GLN A 126 -11.00 12.75 -11.36
C GLN A 126 -9.65 12.52 -12.04
N SER A 127 -9.65 12.02 -13.27
CA SER A 127 -8.44 11.73 -14.00
C SER A 127 -7.60 12.99 -14.31
N PRO A 128 -6.25 12.96 -14.22
CA PRO A 128 -5.41 11.89 -13.67
C PRO A 128 -5.53 11.81 -12.14
N ALA A 129 -5.45 10.59 -11.58
CA ALA A 129 -5.68 10.36 -10.15
C ALA A 129 -4.56 9.52 -9.50
N MET A 130 -4.29 9.81 -8.23
CA MET A 130 -3.40 9.05 -7.36
C MET A 130 -4.00 8.89 -5.97
N VAL A 131 -3.55 7.87 -5.24
CA VAL A 131 -3.93 7.64 -3.85
C VAL A 131 -2.67 7.52 -3.00
N ILE A 132 -2.63 8.25 -1.88
CA ILE A 132 -1.54 8.17 -0.90
C ILE A 132 -2.12 7.70 0.42
N ASN A 133 -1.74 6.50 0.88
CA ASN A 133 -2.24 5.88 2.13
C ASN A 133 -3.78 5.92 2.29
N GLY A 134 -4.53 5.81 1.18
CA GLY A 134 -6.00 5.84 1.18
C GLY A 134 -6.62 7.22 0.95
N VAL A 135 -5.82 8.31 0.98
CA VAL A 135 -6.28 9.65 0.61
C VAL A 135 -6.24 9.81 -0.90
N VAL A 136 -7.36 10.24 -1.47
CA VAL A 136 -7.53 10.42 -2.92
C VAL A 136 -7.10 11.82 -3.35
N TYR A 137 -6.25 11.88 -4.38
CA TYR A 137 -5.86 13.10 -5.07
C TYR A 137 -6.25 13.00 -6.54
N GLY A 138 -7.10 13.91 -6.99
CA GLY A 138 -7.67 13.92 -8.33
C GLY A 138 -7.26 15.16 -9.13
N LYS A 139 -7.51 15.13 -10.45
CA LYS A 139 -7.20 16.20 -11.40
C LYS A 139 -5.76 16.68 -11.25
N LEU A 140 -4.85 15.71 -11.19
CA LEU A 140 -3.46 15.96 -10.86
C LEU A 140 -2.81 16.88 -11.90
N THR A 141 -2.03 17.82 -11.39
CA THR A 141 -1.10 18.65 -12.15
C THR A 141 0.29 18.50 -11.53
N ALA A 142 1.35 18.76 -12.30
CA ALA A 142 2.72 18.70 -11.77
C ALA A 142 2.93 19.62 -10.55
N GLN A 143 2.25 20.77 -10.53
CA GLN A 143 2.23 21.71 -9.42
C GLN A 143 1.59 21.09 -8.17
N LEU A 144 0.37 20.56 -8.30
CA LEU A 144 -0.33 19.93 -7.19
C LEU A 144 0.46 18.74 -6.61
N VAL A 145 1.09 17.95 -7.48
CA VAL A 145 1.95 16.83 -7.05
C VAL A 145 3.10 17.34 -6.19
N THR A 146 3.79 18.39 -6.63
CA THR A 146 4.92 18.97 -5.88
C THR A 146 4.45 19.53 -4.54
N GLU A 147 3.34 20.26 -4.51
CA GLU A 147 2.73 20.79 -3.28
C GLU A 147 2.40 19.67 -2.28
N VAL A 148 1.76 18.58 -2.75
CA VAL A 148 1.43 17.43 -1.90
C VAL A 148 2.70 16.76 -1.36
N LEU A 149 3.74 16.60 -2.19
CA LEU A 149 5.00 16.01 -1.72
C LEU A 149 5.69 16.88 -0.65
N ASP A 150 5.69 18.20 -0.80
CA ASP A 150 6.29 19.12 0.16
C ASP A 150 5.51 19.17 1.48
N GLU A 151 4.19 19.09 1.43
CA GLU A 151 3.35 18.95 2.63
C GLU A 151 3.72 17.65 3.37
N LEU A 152 3.79 16.52 2.67
CA LEU A 152 4.13 15.22 3.26
C LEU A 152 5.58 15.14 3.77
N ARG A 153 6.51 15.93 3.24
CA ARG A 153 7.88 16.02 3.76
C ARG A 153 7.96 16.72 5.11
N THR A 154 7.00 17.58 5.41
CA THR A 154 6.95 18.40 6.62
C THR A 154 6.37 17.64 7.82
N TYR A 155 5.57 16.60 7.59
CA TYR A 155 4.94 15.73 8.61
C TYR A 155 5.72 14.43 8.91
#